data_AF-A0A3D5MJI4-F1
#
_entry.id   AF-A0A3D5MJI4-F1
#
_cell.length_a   1.000
_cell.length_b   1.000
_cell.length_c   1.000
_cell.angle_alpha   90.00
_cell.angle_beta   90.00
_cell.angle_gamma   90.00
#
_symmetry.space_group_name_H-M   'P 1'
#
loop_
_entity.id
_entity.type
_entity.pdbx_description
1 polymer ?
#
loop_
_entity_poly.entity_id
_entity_poly.type
_entity_poly.pdbx_seq_one_letter_code
_entity_poly.pdbx_strand_id
1 'polypeptide(L)'
;MASALSFADAAAMRAALADNDTGPLVVIELRPPCASERIEISGGFDGPDPVQVVKSLCRALECGPGAVAAVIDPTAHGLRGQEARCYVLDKADRRVARICGLSFAYVNVAASALANSGWRPGMNREMGARADA
;
A
#
# COMPACT_ATOMS: atom_id res chain seq x y z
N MET A 1 29.98 -11.94 -32.28
CA MET A 1 30.22 -10.52 -31.94
C MET A 1 29.38 -10.22 -30.72
N ALA A 2 30.00 -10.15 -29.53
CA ALA A 2 29.33 -9.79 -28.30
C ALA A 2 29.40 -8.26 -28.15
N SER A 3 28.26 -7.57 -28.31
CA SER A 3 28.21 -6.12 -28.09
C SER A 3 28.41 -5.83 -26.62
N ALA A 4 29.51 -5.12 -26.32
CA ALA A 4 29.77 -4.55 -25.02
C ALA A 4 28.70 -3.49 -24.73
N LEU A 5 27.74 -3.83 -23.87
CA LEU A 5 26.91 -2.84 -23.18
C LEU A 5 27.88 -1.92 -22.42
N SER A 6 28.05 -0.71 -22.94
CA SER A 6 28.94 0.31 -22.40
C SER A 6 28.57 0.63 -20.94
N PHE A 7 29.55 0.89 -20.08
CA PHE A 7 29.32 1.38 -18.72
C PHE A 7 28.49 2.68 -18.69
N ALA A 8 28.50 3.46 -19.78
CA ALA A 8 27.65 4.63 -19.94
C ALA A 8 26.16 4.26 -20.09
N ASP A 9 25.85 3.16 -20.78
CA ASP A 9 24.49 2.61 -20.87
C ASP A 9 24.00 2.10 -19.51
N ALA A 10 24.86 1.44 -18.74
CA ALA A 10 24.52 1.00 -17.39
C ALA A 10 24.29 2.16 -16.41
N ALA A 11 25.01 3.28 -16.57
CA ALA A 11 24.80 4.49 -15.78
C ALA A 11 23.52 5.25 -16.20
N ALA A 12 23.26 5.36 -17.51
CA ALA A 12 22.02 5.93 -18.03
C ALA A 12 20.79 5.11 -17.64
N MET A 13 20.92 3.78 -17.67
CA MET A 13 19.87 2.86 -17.23
C MET A 13 19.66 2.93 -15.71
N ARG A 14 20.72 3.07 -14.90
CA ARG A 14 20.59 3.35 -13.46
C ARG A 14 19.95 4.70 -13.18
N ALA A 15 20.27 5.76 -13.93
CA ALA A 15 19.66 7.06 -13.78
C ALA A 15 18.17 7.04 -14.17
N ALA A 16 17.83 6.36 -15.27
CA ALA A 16 16.44 6.13 -15.69
C ALA A 16 15.65 5.27 -14.69
N LEU A 17 16.32 4.36 -13.97
CA LEU A 17 15.73 3.59 -12.87
C LEU A 17 15.59 4.42 -11.59
N ALA A 18 16.54 5.32 -11.30
CA ALA A 18 16.49 6.21 -10.14
C ALA A 18 15.35 7.24 -10.24
N ASP A 19 15.00 7.70 -11.44
CA ASP A 19 13.78 8.49 -11.69
C ASP A 19 12.49 7.63 -11.64
N ASN A 20 12.59 6.31 -11.78
CA ASN A 20 11.46 5.37 -11.63
C ASN A 20 11.17 5.01 -10.16
N ASP A 21 12.11 5.24 -9.23
CA ASP A 21 11.86 5.10 -7.78
C ASP A 21 10.89 6.17 -7.25
N THR A 22 10.58 7.19 -8.07
CA THR A 22 9.53 8.21 -7.83
C THR A 22 8.14 7.76 -8.29
N GLY A 23 7.88 6.46 -8.36
CA GLY A 23 6.52 5.94 -8.52
C GLY A 23 5.58 6.42 -7.39
N PRO A 24 4.25 6.43 -7.59
CA PRO A 24 3.31 6.83 -6.56
C PRO A 24 3.55 6.07 -5.25
N LEU A 25 3.80 6.81 -4.17
CA LEU A 25 4.01 6.26 -2.83
C LEU A 25 2.70 6.29 -2.04
N VAL A 26 2.38 5.19 -1.39
CA VAL A 26 1.32 5.16 -0.37
C VAL A 26 1.95 5.10 1.01
N VAL A 27 1.56 6.03 1.87
CA VAL A 27 1.99 6.11 3.27
C VAL A 27 0.81 5.81 4.16
N ILE A 28 0.95 4.85 5.06
CA ILE A 28 -0.01 4.50 6.10
C ILE A 28 0.57 4.96 7.44
N GLU A 29 -0.09 5.90 8.09
CA GLU A 29 0.25 6.34 9.44
C GLU A 29 -0.75 5.74 10.40
N LEU A 30 -0.27 4.87 11.26
CA LEU A 30 -1.07 4.14 12.23
C LEU A 30 -1.13 4.94 13.53
N ARG A 31 -2.28 4.89 14.18
CA ARG A 31 -2.50 5.57 15.47
C ARG A 31 -2.47 4.55 16.61
N PRO A 32 -2.09 4.94 17.83
CA PRO A 32 -2.19 4.05 18.98
C PRO A 32 -3.58 3.41 19.08
N PRO A 33 -3.68 2.10 19.41
CA PRO A 33 -2.65 1.26 20.04
C PRO A 33 -1.81 0.40 19.07
N CYS A 34 -1.72 0.75 17.78
CA CYS A 34 -0.97 -0.06 16.80
C CYS A 34 0.53 -0.17 17.14
N ALA A 35 1.14 -1.34 16.88
CA ALA A 35 2.56 -1.58 17.14
C ALA A 35 3.49 -0.85 16.16
N SER A 36 3.06 -0.71 14.90
CA SER A 36 3.77 0.08 13.89
C SER A 36 3.23 1.50 13.87
N GLU A 37 4.10 2.49 13.70
CA GLU A 37 3.70 3.91 13.61
C GLU A 37 3.48 4.36 12.15
N ARG A 38 4.26 3.80 11.22
CA ARG A 38 4.26 4.20 9.81
C ARG A 38 4.65 3.04 8.89
N ILE A 39 3.97 2.91 7.76
CA ILE A 39 4.26 1.94 6.71
C ILE A 39 4.30 2.68 5.38
N GLU A 40 5.33 2.43 4.59
CA GLU A 40 5.52 3.00 3.26
C GLU A 40 5.49 1.89 2.22
N ILE A 41 4.70 2.06 1.17
CA ILE A 41 4.51 1.05 0.14
C ILE A 41 4.67 1.73 -1.22
N SER A 42 5.72 1.35 -1.95
CA SER A 42 5.93 1.70 -3.35
C SER A 42 5.51 0.53 -4.26
N GLY A 43 5.13 0.83 -5.49
CA GLY A 43 4.64 -0.19 -6.44
C GLY A 43 5.12 -0.03 -7.88
N GLY A 44 6.26 0.63 -8.08
CA GLY A 44 6.75 0.97 -9.42
C GLY A 44 5.91 2.07 -10.08
N PHE A 45 5.92 2.12 -11.41
CA PHE A 45 5.36 3.23 -12.21
C PHE A 45 3.88 3.52 -11.92
N ASP A 46 3.06 2.48 -11.75
CA ASP A 46 1.61 2.61 -11.50
C ASP A 46 1.25 2.83 -10.03
N GLY A 47 2.24 2.76 -9.13
CA GLY A 47 2.03 2.82 -7.69
C GLY A 47 1.60 1.49 -7.08
N PRO A 48 1.48 1.42 -5.75
CA PRO A 48 1.17 0.17 -5.05
C PRO A 48 -0.25 -0.29 -5.33
N ASP A 49 -0.40 -1.60 -5.56
CA ASP A 49 -1.70 -2.27 -5.65
C ASP A 49 -2.53 -1.99 -4.37
N PRO A 50 -3.75 -1.42 -4.49
CA PRO A 50 -4.63 -1.17 -3.34
C PRO A 50 -4.85 -2.40 -2.46
N VAL A 51 -4.85 -3.61 -3.03
CA VAL A 51 -4.97 -4.86 -2.27
C VAL A 51 -3.76 -5.05 -1.35
N GLN A 52 -2.53 -4.78 -1.81
CA GLN A 52 -1.33 -4.87 -0.99
C GLN A 52 -1.32 -3.84 0.14
N VAL A 53 -1.82 -2.63 -0.14
CA VAL A 53 -1.99 -1.58 0.87
C VAL A 53 -2.93 -2.04 1.98
N VAL A 54 -4.11 -2.57 1.63
CA VAL A 54 -5.08 -3.05 2.61
C VAL A 54 -4.58 -4.28 3.38
N LYS A 55 -3.87 -5.21 2.73
CA LYS A 55 -3.24 -6.34 3.42
C LYS A 55 -2.24 -5.87 4.47
N SER A 56 -1.39 -4.91 4.12
CA SER A 56 -0.38 -4.34 5.02
C SER A 56 -1.04 -3.63 6.21
N LEU A 57 -2.07 -2.83 5.95
CA LEU A 57 -2.91 -2.20 6.97
C LEU A 57 -3.51 -3.24 7.93
N CYS A 58 -4.19 -4.26 7.39
CA CYS A 58 -4.85 -5.30 8.19
C CYS A 58 -3.86 -6.12 9.04
N ARG A 59 -2.65 -6.37 8.53
CA ARG A 59 -1.58 -7.03 9.29
C ARG A 59 -1.11 -6.16 10.46
N ALA A 60 -0.90 -4.87 10.24
CA ALA A 60 -0.45 -3.96 11.28
C ALA A 60 -1.51 -3.70 12.36
N LEU A 61 -2.78 -3.76 11.98
CA LEU A 61 -3.93 -3.67 12.88
C LEU A 61 -4.34 -5.01 13.49
N GLU A 62 -3.69 -6.11 13.10
CA GLU A 62 -4.03 -7.49 13.49
C GLU A 62 -5.53 -7.81 13.33
N CYS A 63 -6.15 -7.28 12.26
CA CYS A 63 -7.59 -7.35 12.06
C CYS A 63 -7.97 -7.81 10.64
N GLY A 64 -9.17 -8.37 10.50
CA GLY A 64 -9.68 -8.74 9.18
C GLY A 64 -10.09 -7.52 8.35
N PRO A 65 -10.10 -7.63 7.01
CA PRO A 65 -10.47 -6.52 6.12
C PRO A 65 -11.92 -6.05 6.30
N GLY A 66 -12.81 -6.92 6.80
CA GLY A 66 -14.19 -6.54 7.16
C GLY A 66 -14.33 -5.79 8.50
N ALA A 67 -13.22 -5.51 9.18
CA ALA A 67 -13.19 -4.73 10.42
C ALA A 67 -12.72 -3.28 10.21
N VAL A 68 -12.39 -2.91 8.97
CA VAL A 68 -11.91 -1.57 8.62
C VAL A 68 -12.82 -0.92 7.58
N ALA A 69 -13.00 0.39 7.70
CA ALA A 69 -13.69 1.20 6.70
C ALA A 69 -12.88 2.48 6.44
N ALA A 70 -12.67 2.84 5.18
CA ALA A 70 -12.01 4.08 4.81
C ALA A 70 -13.02 5.19 4.56
N VAL A 71 -12.77 6.35 5.15
CA VAL A 71 -13.55 7.57 4.97
C VAL A 71 -12.65 8.68 4.44
N ILE A 72 -13.21 9.54 3.60
CA ILE A 72 -12.46 10.67 3.02
C ILE A 72 -11.93 11.60 4.11
N ASP A 73 -10.69 12.07 3.98
CA ASP A 73 -10.23 13.21 4.77
C ASP A 73 -10.97 14.45 4.26
N PRO A 74 -11.73 15.19 5.10
CA PRO A 74 -12.47 16.37 4.66
C PRO A 74 -11.57 17.45 4.04
N THR A 75 -10.30 17.50 4.44
CA THR A 75 -9.30 18.43 3.86
C THR A 75 -8.77 17.99 2.49
N ALA A 76 -9.02 16.73 2.12
CA ALA A 76 -8.64 16.15 0.83
C ALA A 76 -9.86 15.88 -0.07
N HIS A 77 -11.00 16.51 0.22
CA HIS A 77 -12.21 16.36 -0.58
C HIS A 77 -11.98 16.86 -2.01
N GLY A 78 -11.98 15.95 -2.98
CA GLY A 78 -11.72 16.24 -4.39
C GLY A 78 -10.27 16.04 -4.86
N LEU A 79 -9.32 15.78 -3.95
CA LEU A 79 -7.94 15.47 -4.31
C LEU A 79 -7.82 14.04 -4.86
N ARG A 80 -6.93 13.85 -5.85
CA ARG A 80 -6.71 12.57 -6.54
C ARG A 80 -5.23 12.20 -6.57
N GLY A 81 -4.94 10.94 -6.89
CA GLY A 81 -3.55 10.45 -7.01
C GLY A 81 -2.78 10.58 -5.69
N GLN A 82 -1.55 11.07 -5.76
CA GLN A 82 -0.65 11.19 -4.61
C GLN A 82 -1.17 12.16 -3.52
N GLU A 83 -2.05 13.08 -3.87
CA GLU A 83 -2.64 14.04 -2.93
C GLU A 83 -3.88 13.50 -2.22
N ALA A 84 -4.41 12.35 -2.66
CA ALA A 84 -5.56 11.72 -2.02
C ALA A 84 -5.22 11.28 -0.60
N ARG A 85 -6.14 11.56 0.35
CA ARG A 85 -5.98 11.17 1.75
C ARG A 85 -7.29 10.63 2.29
N CYS A 86 -7.18 9.61 3.13
CA CYS A 86 -8.32 9.06 3.84
C CYS A 86 -7.95 8.60 5.24
N TYR A 87 -8.96 8.54 6.12
CA TYR A 87 -8.84 7.91 7.42
C TYR A 87 -9.41 6.51 7.38
N VAL A 88 -8.79 5.59 8.11
CA VAL A 88 -9.31 4.26 8.36
C VAL A 88 -9.97 4.25 9.73
N LEU A 89 -11.20 3.76 9.78
CA LEU A 89 -11.99 3.57 10.97
C LEU A 89 -12.00 2.09 11.37
N ASP A 90 -12.00 1.83 12.67
CA ASP A 90 -12.35 0.53 13.23
C ASP A 90 -13.88 0.36 13.35
N LYS A 91 -14.33 -0.80 13.84
CA LYS A 91 -15.76 -1.08 14.10
C LYS A 91 -16.42 -0.16 15.13
N ALA A 92 -15.63 0.58 15.90
CA ALA A 92 -16.11 1.55 16.88
C ALA A 92 -16.05 3.00 16.34
N ASP A 93 -15.90 3.16 15.02
CA ASP A 93 -15.76 4.45 14.32
C ASP A 93 -14.56 5.29 14.78
N ARG A 94 -13.56 4.65 15.40
CA ARG A 94 -12.33 5.33 15.82
C ARG A 94 -11.33 5.35 14.68
N ARG A 95 -10.67 6.49 14.48
CA ARG A 95 -9.61 6.63 13.48
C ARG A 95 -8.37 5.87 13.94
N VAL A 96 -8.10 4.74 13.29
CA VAL A 96 -6.96 3.87 13.59
C VAL A 96 -5.78 4.06 12.64
N ALA A 97 -6.02 4.60 11.44
CA ALA A 97 -4.94 4.96 10.52
C ALA A 97 -5.32 6.15 9.63
N ARG A 98 -4.30 6.77 9.03
CA ARG A 98 -4.41 7.69 7.90
C ARG A 98 -3.64 7.08 6.72
N ILE A 99 -4.23 7.11 5.54
CA ILE A 99 -3.58 6.69 4.29
C ILE A 99 -3.43 7.92 3.40
N CYS A 100 -2.22 8.15 2.90
CA CYS A 100 -1.87 9.19 1.94
C CYS A 100 -1.46 8.54 0.62
N GLY A 101 -1.86 9.12 -0.50
CA GLY A 101 -1.57 8.62 -1.85
C GLY A 101 -2.56 7.57 -2.38
N LEU A 102 -3.61 7.26 -1.61
CA LEU A 102 -4.67 6.34 -2.03
C LEU A 102 -6.03 6.87 -1.58
N SER A 103 -7.01 6.86 -2.49
CA SER A 103 -8.36 7.33 -2.17
C SER A 103 -9.13 6.30 -1.33
N PHE A 104 -10.04 6.79 -0.49
CA PHE A 104 -10.90 5.93 0.34
C PHE A 104 -11.69 4.91 -0.49
N ALA A 105 -12.07 5.24 -1.73
CA ALA A 105 -12.81 4.36 -2.61
C ALA A 105 -11.99 3.11 -2.98
N TYR A 106 -10.72 3.27 -3.36
CA TYR A 106 -9.84 2.14 -3.67
C TYR A 106 -9.59 1.27 -2.43
N VAL A 107 -9.41 1.90 -1.27
CA VAL A 107 -9.23 1.19 0.01
C VAL A 107 -10.47 0.33 0.33
N ASN A 108 -11.68 0.89 0.22
CA ASN A 108 -12.92 0.17 0.51
C ASN A 108 -13.20 -0.96 -0.50
N VAL A 109 -12.92 -0.74 -1.79
CA VAL A 109 -13.05 -1.79 -2.81
C VAL A 109 -12.09 -2.94 -2.54
N ALA A 110 -10.82 -2.64 -2.24
CA ALA A 110 -9.83 -3.66 -1.92
C ALA A 110 -10.16 -4.41 -0.62
N ALA A 111 -10.61 -3.71 0.43
CA ALA A 111 -11.08 -4.34 1.67
C ALA A 111 -12.27 -5.27 1.43
N SER A 112 -13.24 -4.84 0.62
CA SER A 112 -14.40 -5.66 0.26
C SER A 112 -13.99 -6.90 -0.55
N ALA A 113 -13.08 -6.75 -1.51
CA ALA A 113 -12.55 -7.87 -2.29
C ALA A 113 -11.82 -8.90 -1.42
N LEU A 114 -11.02 -8.44 -0.45
CA LEU A 114 -10.35 -9.31 0.52
C LEU A 114 -11.32 -9.98 1.48
N ALA A 115 -12.35 -9.28 1.92
CA ALA A 115 -13.41 -9.85 2.76
C ALA A 115 -14.18 -10.95 2.01
N ASN A 116 -14.56 -10.70 0.75
CA ASN A 116 -15.30 -11.64 -0.09
C ASN A 116 -14.48 -12.88 -0.48
N SER A 117 -13.16 -12.72 -0.64
CA SER A 117 -12.25 -13.86 -0.87
C SER A 117 -11.90 -14.63 0.40
N GLY A 118 -12.41 -14.23 1.56
CA GLY A 118 -12.15 -14.88 2.84
C GLY A 118 -10.74 -14.66 3.38
N TRP A 119 -9.98 -13.70 2.84
CA TRP A 119 -8.61 -13.43 3.29
C TRP A 119 -8.59 -12.90 4.74
N ARG A 120 -7.54 -13.28 5.49
CA ARG A 120 -7.24 -12.81 6.85
C ARG A 120 -5.74 -12.62 7.02
N PRO A 121 -5.29 -11.69 7.87
CA PRO A 121 -3.89 -11.64 8.28
C PRO A 121 -3.44 -12.99 8.84
N GLY A 122 -2.25 -13.45 8.44
CA GLY A 122 -1.70 -14.74 8.88
C GLY A 122 -2.22 -15.98 8.13
N MET A 123 -3.20 -15.87 7.23
CA MET A 123 -3.60 -16.98 6.36
C MET A 123 -2.61 -17.13 5.19
N ASN A 124 -1.89 -18.25 5.16
CA ASN A 124 -0.84 -18.55 4.21
C ASN A 124 -1.35 -18.94 2.81
N ARG A 125 -1.25 -18.00 1.88
CA ARG A 125 -0.80 -18.24 0.49
C ARG A 125 0.20 -17.18 -0.01
N GLU A 126 0.76 -16.38 0.89
CA GLU A 126 1.73 -15.30 0.55
C GLU A 126 3.15 -15.61 1.03
N MET A 127 3.34 -16.75 1.70
CA MET A 127 4.65 -17.32 2.05
C MET A 127 5.13 -18.25 0.91
N GLY A 128 5.18 -17.73 -0.30
CA GLY A 128 5.53 -18.47 -1.52
C GLY A 128 6.79 -17.93 -2.20
N ALA A 129 7.86 -17.64 -1.45
CA ALA A 129 9.19 -17.39 -2.03
C ALA A 129 10.36 -17.44 -1.01
N ARG A 130 10.24 -18.13 0.12
CA ARG A 130 11.42 -18.43 0.98
C ARG A 130 11.25 -19.77 1.70
N ALA A 131 11.64 -20.84 1.02
CA ALA A 131 12.44 -21.95 1.55
C ALA A 131 12.58 -23.01 0.43
N ASP A 132 13.82 -23.38 0.13
CA ASP A 132 14.25 -24.50 -0.71
C ASP A 132 14.21 -24.36 -2.24
N ALA A 133 15.28 -23.76 -2.79
CA ALA A 133 16.07 -24.30 -3.91
C ALA A 133 17.50 -23.73 -3.85
#